data_AF-A0A3B9SVS7-F1
#
_entry.id   AF-A0A3B9SVS7-F1
#
_cell.length_a   1.000
_cell.length_b   1.000
_cell.length_c   1.000
_cell.angle_alpha   90.00
_cell.angle_beta   90.00
_cell.angle_gamma   90.00
#
_symmetry.space_group_name_H-M   'P 1'
#
loop_
_entity.id
_entity.type
_entity.pdbx_description
1 polymer ?
#
loop_
_entity_poly.entity_id
_entity_poly.type
_entity_poly.pdbx_seq_one_letter_code
_entity_poly.pdbx_strand_id
1 'polypeptide(L)' 'MSMNYNRLPRPAMVLVNDGQADLILQRETYSDLMRNEVLPERLKTSRPVNMAVCKI' A
#
# COMPACT_ATOMS: atom_id res chain seq x y z
N MET A 1 -12.86 -3.31 -11.91
CA MET A 1 -11.76 -4.17 -11.44
C MET A 1 -10.58 -3.26 -11.09
N SER A 2 -10.30 -3.04 -9.79
CA SER A 2 -9.18 -2.18 -9.35
C SER A 2 -7.97 -3.06 -9.02
N MET A 3 -6.79 -2.68 -9.48
CA MET A 3 -5.52 -3.38 -9.23
C MET A 3 -4.41 -2.38 -8.90
N ASN A 4 -3.36 -2.84 -8.22
CA ASN A 4 -2.22 -2.03 -7.82
C ASN A 4 -1.11 -1.94 -8.90
N TYR A 5 -1.49 -1.79 -10.18
CA TYR A 5 -0.58 -1.90 -11.34
C TYR A 5 0.62 -0.96 -11.26
N ASN A 6 0.41 0.28 -10.80
CA ASN A 6 1.46 1.30 -10.61
C ASN A 6 1.93 1.40 -9.15
N ARG A 7 1.73 0.37 -8.32
CA ARG A 7 1.91 0.45 -6.86
C ARG A 7 1.12 1.59 -6.21
N LEU A 8 -0.03 1.92 -6.80
CA LEU A 8 -0.96 2.87 -6.20
C LEU A 8 -1.88 2.12 -5.24
N PRO A 9 -2.10 2.62 -4.02
CA PRO A 9 -3.05 2.02 -3.09
C PRO A 9 -4.48 2.15 -3.62
N ARG A 10 -5.29 1.11 -3.43
CA ARG A 10 -6.71 1.17 -3.76
C ARG A 10 -7.40 2.20 -2.85
N PRO A 11 -8.31 3.02 -3.42
CA PRO A 11 -9.00 4.06 -2.66
C PRO A 11 -10.01 3.47 -1.67
N ALA A 12 -10.41 4.29 -0.71
CA ALA A 12 -11.57 4.00 0.12
C ALA A 12 -12.86 3.99 -0.71
N MET A 13 -13.86 3.24 -0.28
CA MET A 13 -15.20 3.23 -0.87
C MET A 13 -16.25 3.46 0.21
N VAL A 14 -17.20 4.34 -0.09
CA VAL A 14 -18.29 4.72 0.80
C VAL A 14 -19.61 4.28 0.16
N LEU A 15 -20.48 3.69 0.96
CA LEU A 15 -21.87 3.42 0.61
C LEU A 15 -22.72 4.55 1.16
N VAL A 16 -23.58 5.13 0.33
CA VAL A 16 -24.52 6.16 0.74
C VAL A 16 -25.93 5.63 0.57
N ASN A 17 -26.72 5.67 1.65
CA ASN A 17 -28.13 5.30 1.62
C ASN A 17 -28.91 6.09 2.67
N ASP A 18 -30.13 6.53 2.34
CA ASP A 18 -31.05 7.25 3.25
C ASP A 18 -30.39 8.42 4.03
N GLY A 19 -29.53 9.17 3.36
CA GLY A 19 -28.82 10.32 3.96
C GLY A 19 -27.69 9.95 4.93
N GLN A 20 -27.37 8.66 5.06
CA GLN A 20 -26.22 8.15 5.81
C GLN A 20 -25.09 7.72 4.85
N ALA A 21 -23.85 7.81 5.32
CA ALA A 21 -22.67 7.45 4.55
C ALA A 21 -21.75 6.55 5.39
N ASP A 22 -21.55 5.31 4.93
CA ASP A 22 -20.78 4.29 5.62
C ASP A 22 -19.53 3.89 4.82
N LEU A 23 -18.39 3.81 5.51
CA LEU A 23 -17.15 3.34 4.90
C LEU A 23 -17.19 1.81 4.75
N ILE A 24 -17.42 1.33 3.53
CA ILE A 24 -17.49 -0.11 3.24
C ILE A 24 -16.14 -0.72 2.84
N LEU A 25 -15.18 0.10 2.43
CA LEU A 25 -13.83 -0.34 2.11
C LEU A 25 -12.82 0.74 2.51
N GLN A 26 -11.84 0.36 3.33
CA GLN A 26 -10.76 1.26 3.76
C GLN A 26 -9.71 1.41 2.66
N ARG A 27 -9.13 2.61 2.55
CA ARG A 27 -8.01 2.88 1.65
C ARG A 27 -6.81 2.03 2.04
N GLU A 28 -6.12 1.46 1.06
CA GLU A 28 -4.87 0.73 1.29
C GLU A 28 -3.72 1.67 1.69
N THR A 29 -2.86 1.18 2.57
CA THR A 29 -1.61 1.84 2.96
C THR A 29 -0.45 1.36 2.09
N TYR A 30 0.70 2.04 2.17
CA TYR A 30 1.92 1.57 1.50
C TYR A 30 2.40 0.22 2.05
N SER A 31 2.22 -0.04 3.35
CA SER A 31 2.50 -1.34 3.96
C SER A 31 1.65 -2.46 3.36
N ASP A 32 0.38 -2.19 3.03
CA ASP A 32 -0.50 -3.21 2.42
C ASP A 32 -0.02 -3.64 1.03
N LEU A 33 0.62 -2.73 0.29
CA LEU A 33 1.22 -3.05 -1.01
C LEU A 33 2.42 -4.00 -0.87
N MET A 34 3.17 -3.86 0.22
CA MET A 34 4.40 -4.61 0.47
C MET A 34 4.16 -5.92 1.23
N ARG A 35 2.93 -6.17 1.73
CA ARG A 35 2.64 -7.25 2.69
C ARG A 35 3.03 -8.66 2.21
N ASN A 36 3.06 -8.87 0.89
CA ASN A 36 3.39 -10.15 0.27
C ASN A 36 4.79 -10.15 -0.36
N GLU A 37 5.58 -9.08 -0.18
CA GLU A 37 6.95 -9.04 -0.69
C GLU A 37 7.87 -9.89 0.21
N VAL A 38 8.61 -10.81 -0.39
CA VAL A 38 9.59 -11.66 0.30
C VAL A 38 10.96 -11.34 -0.25
N LEU A 39 11.87 -10.90 0.64
CA LEU A 39 13.25 -10.63 0.27
C LEU A 39 14.08 -11.92 0.31
N PRO A 40 14.67 -12.38 -0.82
CA PRO A 40 15.54 -13.54 -0.84
C PRO A 40 16.77 -13.38 0.06
N GLU A 41 17.20 -14.47 0.72
CA GLU A 41 18.33 -14.46 1.68
C GLU A 41 19.61 -13.89 1.09
N ARG A 42 19.93 -14.19 -0.18
CA ARG A 42 21.13 -13.67 -0.86
C ARG A 42 21.18 -12.14 -0.96
N LEU A 43 20.03 -11.47 -0.82
CA LEU A 43 19.90 -10.01 -0.88
C LEU A 43 19.86 -9.36 0.50
N LYS A 44 19.78 -10.15 1.58
CA LYS A 44 19.89 -9.66 2.96
C LYS A 44 21.36 -9.31 3.24
N THR A 45 21.80 -8.18 2.71
CA THR A 45 23.14 -7.66 2.99
C THR A 45 23.12 -7.04 4.39
N SER A 46 24.07 -7.40 5.24
CA SER A 46 24.26 -6.83 6.59
C SER A 46 24.81 -5.39 6.60
N ARG A 47 24.93 -4.74 5.42
CA ARG A 47 25.39 -3.36 5.29
C ARG A 47 24.19 -2.43 5.20
N PRO A 48 24.16 -1.31 5.95
CA PRO A 48 23.14 -0.29 5.75
C PRO A 48 23.34 0.27 4.33
N VAL A 49 22.48 -0.12 3.41
CA VAL A 49 22.37 0.56 2.12
C VAL A 49 21.83 1.94 2.47
N ASN A 50 22.61 2.98 2.21
CA ASN A 50 22.22 4.36 2.45
C ASN A 50 21.04 4.65 1.51
N MET A 51 19.84 4.40 2.00
CA MET A 51 18.59 4.61 1.30
C MET A 51 18.42 6.12 1.26
N ALA A 52 18.94 6.74 0.20
CA ALA A 52 18.69 8.14 -0.09
C ALA A 52 17.19 8.28 -0.33
N VAL A 53 16.45 8.55 0.75
CA VAL A 53 15.06 8.95 0.70
C VAL A 53 15.07 10.31 0.02
N CYS A 54 14.71 10.36 -1.25
CA CYS A 54 14.32 11.58 -1.90
C CYS A 54 13.03 12.03 -1.20
N LYS A 55 13.18 12.95 -0.24
CA LYS A 55 12.06 13.67 0.39
C LYS A 55 11.34 14.43 -0.71
N ILE A 56 10.08 14.05 -0.95
CA ILE A 56 9.07 14.92 -1.57
C ILE A 56 8.42 15.71 -0.44
#